data_AF-A0A7X0V9S6-F1
#
_entry.id   AF-A0A7X0V9S6-F1
#
_cell.length_a   1.000
_cell.length_b   1.000
_cell.length_c   1.000
_cell.angle_alpha   90.00
_cell.angle_beta   90.00
_cell.angle_gamma   90.00
#
_symmetry.space_group_name_H-M   'P 1'
#
loop_
_entity.id
_entity.type
_entity.pdbx_description
1 polymer ?
#
loop_
_entity_poly.entity_id
_entity_poly.type
_entity_poly.pdbx_seq_one_letter_code
_entity_poly.pdbx_strand_id
1 'polypeptide(L)'
;MHLGPLGRHALALLLAVGLAAGLVGPARAAEPVGTTLALAGSPAYADTDTPLTLDLLQADGAPVAAASVLVERRSAGAWVSLASVTTDDAGHAELPVTLSRTTADNTFRATYAGDELHTGSTAGPVAVALERRTSVLRIGGPSTVVDEQQLSLDVRWRTAGGDPVAGRVRIYRKVAGGAWRKVGSVVTGDDGRATYTSRPRSDTRWQARVDRLSWVTSDRSPAHAVDNLPPGERVVLPRGAPRPRVRVPVQPHAVGDGPNIVVRRVPNGVWSQMTGRTWHQGCPVGRASLRYVRINYWDYSGYRRRGEFVANADAAGRIAGALAEMYNAQLPIRSMYRADRFGWSARLGGANDYRSMAAGNTSVFNCRDVVNSPGVRSPHSYGRALDLNTWENPYRSARGTVPNTWWQPHEHPRVAWRSRSHRVVAIMARHGLRWTYGLGDTQHFDAVAGNGRFLARPTGCESEVCE
;
A
#
# COMPACT_ATOMS: atom_id res chain seq x y z
N MET A 1 -63.39 -68.69 75.01
CA MET A 1 -64.59 -68.31 74.23
C MET A 1 -64.34 -68.74 72.80
N HIS A 2 -64.74 -69.96 72.46
CA HIS A 2 -66.03 -70.33 71.84
C HIS A 2 -65.93 -70.33 70.30
N LEU A 3 -65.82 -71.54 69.71
CA LEU A 3 -66.86 -72.20 68.89
C LEU A 3 -66.84 -71.63 67.45
N GLY A 4 -66.29 -72.31 66.44
CA GLY A 4 -66.86 -73.49 65.73
C GLY A 4 -67.99 -73.06 64.76
N PRO A 5 -68.41 -73.86 63.76
CA PRO A 5 -67.78 -75.02 63.11
C PRO A 5 -68.13 -75.21 61.59
N LEU A 6 -67.63 -76.31 61.00
CA LEU A 6 -68.26 -77.20 59.99
C LEU A 6 -68.52 -76.73 58.54
N GLY A 7 -68.03 -77.54 57.59
CA GLY A 7 -68.49 -77.57 56.20
C GLY A 7 -67.72 -78.58 55.33
N ARG A 8 -68.20 -79.82 55.28
CA ARG A 8 -67.71 -80.96 54.49
C ARG A 8 -67.79 -80.71 52.98
N HIS A 9 -66.91 -81.33 52.17
CA HIS A 9 -67.22 -82.48 51.30
C HIS A 9 -66.13 -82.71 50.21
N ALA A 10 -65.76 -83.99 50.04
CA ALA A 10 -65.39 -84.68 48.78
C ALA A 10 -64.12 -84.18 48.05
N LEU A 11 -63.28 -84.95 47.35
CA LEU A 11 -63.11 -86.36 46.98
C LEU A 11 -61.94 -86.31 45.97
N ALA A 12 -60.93 -87.19 46.05
CA ALA A 12 -60.21 -87.80 44.91
C ALA A 12 -58.83 -88.36 45.32
N LEU A 13 -58.65 -89.65 45.01
CA LEU A 13 -57.38 -90.37 44.90
C LEU A 13 -56.43 -89.67 43.90
N LEU A 14 -55.11 -89.77 44.11
CA LEU A 14 -54.13 -90.06 43.03
C LEU A 14 -52.73 -90.36 43.60
N LEU A 15 -52.09 -91.35 42.97
CA LEU A 15 -50.78 -91.96 43.26
C LEU A 15 -49.63 -90.94 43.38
N ALA A 16 -48.77 -91.12 44.38
CA ALA A 16 -47.48 -90.44 44.50
C ALA A 16 -46.39 -91.21 43.73
N VAL A 17 -45.88 -90.61 42.65
CA VAL A 17 -44.58 -90.94 42.04
C VAL A 17 -43.60 -89.86 42.49
N GLY A 18 -42.56 -90.24 43.23
CA GLY A 18 -41.51 -89.33 43.68
C GLY A 18 -40.61 -88.92 42.53
N LEU A 19 -40.70 -87.65 42.11
CA LEU A 19 -39.71 -87.01 41.25
C LEU A 19 -38.55 -86.47 42.11
N ALA A 20 -37.34 -86.96 41.85
CA ALA A 20 -36.11 -86.31 42.29
C ALA A 20 -35.90 -85.04 41.45
N ALA A 21 -36.06 -83.87 42.08
CA ALA A 21 -35.72 -82.59 41.48
C ALA A 21 -34.20 -82.40 41.47
N GLY A 22 -33.59 -82.54 40.28
CA GLY A 22 -32.24 -82.04 40.03
C GLY A 22 -32.26 -80.51 39.99
N LEU A 23 -31.55 -79.87 40.91
CA LEU A 23 -31.26 -78.44 40.90
C LEU A 23 -30.36 -78.12 39.69
N VAL A 24 -30.96 -77.70 38.58
CA VAL A 24 -30.24 -77.02 37.50
C VAL A 24 -30.02 -75.58 37.97
N GLY A 25 -28.79 -75.26 38.40
CA GLY A 25 -28.40 -73.88 38.64
C GLY A 25 -28.56 -73.05 37.36
N PRO A 26 -28.90 -71.76 37.42
CA PRO A 26 -29.00 -70.93 36.24
C PRO A 26 -27.65 -70.95 35.50
N ALA A 27 -27.68 -71.27 34.20
CA ALA A 27 -26.51 -71.10 33.35
C ALA A 27 -26.06 -69.63 33.46
N ARG A 28 -24.85 -69.40 33.96
CA ARG A 28 -24.23 -68.06 33.87
C ARG A 28 -24.18 -67.70 32.40
N ALA A 29 -24.79 -66.58 32.01
CA ALA A 29 -24.54 -65.99 30.70
C ALA A 29 -23.02 -65.81 30.56
N ALA A 30 -22.46 -66.25 29.44
CA ALA A 30 -21.04 -66.05 29.17
C ALA A 30 -20.73 -64.55 29.24
N GLU A 31 -19.62 -64.17 29.88
CA GLU A 31 -19.22 -62.77 29.91
C GLU A 31 -18.91 -62.28 28.49
N PRO A 32 -19.34 -61.06 28.10
CA PRO A 32 -19.08 -60.54 26.77
C PRO A 32 -17.58 -60.44 26.50
N VAL A 33 -17.17 -60.81 25.28
CA VAL A 33 -15.76 -60.79 24.87
C VAL A 33 -15.29 -59.34 24.66
N GLY A 34 -14.10 -59.02 25.17
CA GLY A 34 -13.47 -57.72 24.98
C GLY A 34 -13.25 -57.37 23.50
N THR A 35 -13.49 -56.12 23.10
CA THR A 35 -13.22 -55.65 21.73
C THR A 35 -12.20 -54.52 21.67
N THR A 36 -11.51 -54.43 20.54
CA THR A 36 -10.63 -53.33 20.18
C THR A 36 -11.13 -52.74 18.86
N LEU A 37 -11.40 -51.44 18.86
CA LEU A 37 -11.76 -50.67 17.66
C LEU A 37 -10.54 -49.85 17.22
N ALA A 38 -10.17 -49.97 15.95
CA ALA A 38 -9.21 -49.10 15.29
C ALA A 38 -9.91 -48.16 14.31
N LEU A 39 -9.38 -46.96 14.16
CA LEU A 39 -9.83 -45.96 13.18
C LEU A 39 -8.60 -45.36 12.52
N ALA A 40 -8.61 -45.29 11.19
CA ALA A 40 -7.56 -44.65 10.41
C ALA A 40 -8.14 -43.85 9.24
N GLY A 41 -7.36 -42.89 8.75
CA GLY A 41 -7.67 -42.11 7.56
C GLY A 41 -6.39 -41.62 6.91
N SER A 42 -6.37 -41.64 5.58
CA SER A 42 -5.19 -41.21 4.82
C SER A 42 -5.25 -39.71 4.50
N PRO A 43 -4.11 -39.01 4.41
CA PRO A 43 -4.11 -37.63 3.96
C PRO A 43 -4.76 -37.50 2.58
N ALA A 44 -5.57 -36.45 2.39
CA ALA A 44 -6.22 -36.16 1.12
C ALA A 44 -6.42 -34.65 0.95
N TYR A 45 -6.80 -34.21 -0.26
CA TYR A 45 -7.12 -32.81 -0.49
C TYR A 45 -8.42 -32.41 0.21
N ALA A 46 -8.55 -31.13 0.55
CA ALA A 46 -9.82 -30.60 0.99
C ALA A 46 -10.86 -30.67 -0.14
N ASP A 47 -12.13 -30.83 0.21
CA ASP A 47 -13.26 -30.93 -0.72
C ASP A 47 -13.21 -32.18 -1.63
N THR A 48 -12.43 -33.19 -1.25
CA THR A 48 -12.43 -34.52 -1.88
C THR A 48 -12.78 -35.59 -0.87
N ASP A 49 -13.41 -36.66 -1.33
CA ASP A 49 -13.72 -37.82 -0.51
C ASP A 49 -12.47 -38.69 -0.28
N THR A 50 -12.33 -39.18 0.93
CA THR A 50 -11.30 -40.16 1.33
C THR A 50 -11.92 -41.19 2.27
N PRO A 51 -11.55 -42.48 2.18
CA PRO A 51 -12.10 -43.48 3.10
C PRO A 51 -11.50 -43.31 4.50
N LEU A 52 -12.37 -43.29 5.51
CA LEU A 52 -12.00 -43.69 6.87
C LEU A 52 -12.17 -45.19 6.99
N THR A 53 -11.12 -45.87 7.43
CA THR A 53 -11.11 -47.32 7.65
C THR A 53 -11.28 -47.62 9.13
N LEU A 54 -12.09 -48.62 9.44
CA LEU A 54 -12.38 -49.10 10.78
C LEU A 54 -12.16 -50.60 10.84
N ASP A 55 -11.49 -51.08 11.89
CA ASP A 55 -11.33 -52.50 12.17
C ASP A 55 -11.81 -52.78 13.59
N LEU A 56 -12.79 -53.67 13.75
CA LEU A 56 -13.33 -54.10 15.03
C LEU A 56 -12.99 -55.57 15.27
N LEU A 57 -12.09 -55.80 16.22
CA LEU A 57 -11.57 -57.13 16.55
C LEU A 57 -11.86 -57.47 18.01
N GLN A 58 -12.00 -58.75 18.30
CA GLN A 58 -12.01 -59.30 19.65
C GLN A 58 -10.59 -59.24 20.26
N ALA A 59 -10.50 -59.45 21.58
CA ALA A 59 -9.22 -59.41 22.30
C ALA A 59 -8.19 -60.46 21.82
N ASP A 60 -8.64 -61.56 21.22
CA ASP A 60 -7.82 -62.61 20.62
C ASP A 60 -7.49 -62.37 19.13
N GLY A 61 -8.01 -61.27 18.56
CA GLY A 61 -7.83 -60.88 17.16
C GLY A 61 -8.91 -61.38 16.20
N ALA A 62 -9.93 -62.10 16.66
CA ALA A 62 -11.04 -62.54 15.80
C ALA A 62 -11.91 -61.35 15.33
N PRO A 63 -12.43 -61.35 14.10
CA PRO A 63 -13.26 -60.25 13.60
C PRO A 63 -14.65 -60.22 14.26
N VAL A 64 -15.18 -59.01 14.50
CA VAL A 64 -16.57 -58.83 14.91
C VAL A 64 -17.40 -58.37 13.71
N ALA A 65 -18.10 -59.31 13.07
CA ALA A 65 -18.91 -59.05 11.87
C ALA A 65 -20.30 -58.48 12.20
N ALA A 66 -20.90 -57.79 11.24
CA ALA A 66 -22.24 -57.20 11.32
C ALA A 66 -22.48 -56.24 12.50
N ALA A 67 -21.40 -55.69 13.07
CA ALA A 67 -21.47 -54.75 14.19
C ALA A 67 -21.71 -53.32 13.70
N SER A 68 -22.61 -52.59 14.38
CA SER A 68 -22.88 -51.18 14.08
C SER A 68 -21.91 -50.26 14.84
N VAL A 69 -21.10 -49.51 14.11
CA VAL A 69 -20.12 -48.57 14.66
C VAL A 69 -20.53 -47.14 14.32
N LEU A 70 -20.74 -46.30 15.33
CA LEU A 70 -21.04 -44.88 15.18
C LEU A 70 -19.75 -44.10 14.89
N VAL A 71 -19.71 -43.34 13.80
CA VAL A 71 -18.62 -42.42 13.45
C VAL A 71 -19.06 -40.98 13.68
N GLU A 72 -18.24 -40.21 14.39
CA GLU A 72 -18.46 -38.80 14.68
C GLU A 72 -17.30 -37.94 14.19
N ARG A 73 -17.60 -36.69 13.83
CA ARG A 73 -16.63 -35.68 13.41
C ARG A 73 -16.62 -34.52 14.40
N ARG A 74 -15.45 -33.92 14.60
CA ARG A 74 -15.35 -32.63 15.28
C ARG A 74 -15.94 -31.54 14.37
N SER A 75 -16.85 -30.73 14.87
CA SER A 75 -17.38 -29.57 14.16
C SER A 75 -17.66 -28.45 15.16
N ALA A 76 -17.12 -27.25 14.91
CA ALA A 76 -17.25 -26.09 15.80
C ALA A 76 -16.93 -26.40 17.29
N GLY A 77 -15.99 -27.32 17.54
CA GLY A 77 -15.59 -27.72 18.88
C GLY A 77 -16.43 -28.83 19.53
N ALA A 78 -17.55 -29.24 18.94
CA ALA A 78 -18.38 -30.35 19.40
C ALA A 78 -18.18 -31.62 18.54
N TRP A 79 -18.61 -32.77 19.05
CA TRP A 79 -18.72 -34.00 18.27
C TRP A 79 -20.10 -34.07 17.64
N VAL A 80 -20.14 -34.38 16.34
CA VAL A 80 -21.38 -34.50 15.55
C VAL A 80 -21.36 -35.85 14.85
N SER A 81 -22.44 -36.62 14.97
CA SER A 81 -22.61 -37.89 14.28
C SER A 81 -22.57 -37.71 12.76
N LEU A 82 -21.71 -38.46 12.10
CA LEU A 82 -21.64 -38.53 10.63
C LEU A 82 -22.53 -39.64 10.11
N ALA A 83 -22.29 -40.87 10.57
CA ALA A 83 -22.98 -42.07 10.12
C ALA A 83 -22.74 -43.21 11.11
N SER A 84 -23.58 -44.25 11.04
CA SER A 84 -23.25 -45.57 11.57
C SER A 84 -22.91 -46.48 10.41
N VAL A 85 -21.78 -47.17 10.50
CA VAL A 85 -21.31 -48.16 9.51
C VAL A 85 -21.42 -49.55 10.10
N THR A 86 -21.57 -50.55 9.23
CA THR A 86 -21.64 -51.96 9.64
C THR A 86 -20.38 -52.68 9.22
N THR A 87 -19.77 -53.44 10.12
CA THR A 87 -18.59 -54.26 9.79
C THR A 87 -18.94 -55.46 8.91
N ASP A 88 -18.05 -55.78 7.98
CA ASP A 88 -18.11 -56.99 7.16
C ASP A 88 -17.63 -58.24 7.91
N ASP A 89 -17.54 -59.38 7.21
CA ASP A 89 -17.12 -60.66 7.79
C ASP A 89 -15.67 -60.64 8.32
N ALA A 90 -14.84 -59.68 7.89
CA ALA A 90 -13.49 -59.46 8.37
C ALA A 90 -13.43 -58.46 9.54
N GLY A 91 -14.58 -57.99 10.05
CA GLY A 91 -14.65 -56.98 11.10
C GLY A 91 -14.27 -55.59 10.59
N HIS A 92 -14.24 -55.39 9.28
CA HIS A 92 -13.79 -54.16 8.63
C HIS A 92 -14.97 -53.31 8.17
N ALA A 93 -14.82 -51.99 8.19
CA ALA A 93 -15.77 -51.06 7.58
C ALA A 93 -15.06 -49.84 7.00
N GLU A 94 -15.61 -49.28 5.92
CA GLU A 94 -15.18 -48.02 5.33
C GLU A 94 -16.29 -46.98 5.34
N LEU A 95 -15.92 -45.72 5.59
CA LEU A 95 -16.80 -44.56 5.46
C LEU A 95 -16.13 -43.49 4.58
N PRO A 96 -16.64 -43.19 3.38
CA PRO A 96 -16.15 -42.05 2.62
C PRO A 96 -16.50 -40.75 3.36
N VAL A 97 -15.49 -39.92 3.60
CA VAL A 97 -15.68 -38.59 4.21
C VAL A 97 -15.04 -37.50 3.35
N THR A 98 -15.76 -36.40 3.16
CA THR A 98 -15.22 -35.20 2.53
C THR A 98 -14.43 -34.36 3.54
N LEU A 99 -13.14 -34.16 3.29
CA LEU A 99 -12.30 -33.35 4.17
C LEU A 99 -12.62 -31.86 4.04
N SER A 100 -12.74 -31.17 5.18
CA SER A 100 -12.98 -29.73 5.29
C SER A 100 -11.67 -28.96 5.10
N ARG A 101 -11.75 -27.74 4.55
CA ARG A 101 -10.61 -26.80 4.53
C ARG A 101 -10.17 -26.38 5.94
N THR A 102 -11.06 -26.48 6.93
CA THR A 102 -10.79 -26.26 8.35
C THR A 102 -10.23 -27.54 8.96
N THR A 103 -8.94 -27.53 9.34
CA THR A 103 -8.25 -28.73 9.84
C THR A 103 -8.84 -29.29 11.12
N ALA A 104 -9.40 -28.43 11.98
CA ALA A 104 -10.04 -28.87 13.22
C ALA A 104 -11.25 -29.78 12.94
N ASP A 105 -11.93 -29.58 11.82
CA ASP A 105 -13.08 -30.41 11.45
C ASP A 105 -12.63 -31.79 10.95
N ASN A 106 -11.38 -31.97 10.50
CA ASN A 106 -10.88 -33.26 10.00
C ASN A 106 -10.41 -34.16 11.14
N THR A 107 -11.15 -34.16 12.25
CA THR A 107 -10.88 -35.01 13.42
C THR A 107 -12.08 -35.91 13.65
N PHE A 108 -11.85 -37.21 13.72
CA PHE A 108 -12.90 -38.23 13.76
C PHE A 108 -12.73 -39.13 14.97
N ARG A 109 -13.83 -39.70 15.46
CA ARG A 109 -13.82 -40.79 16.43
C ARG A 109 -14.87 -41.81 16.05
N ALA A 110 -14.69 -43.03 16.51
CA ALA A 110 -15.64 -44.11 16.31
C ALA A 110 -15.99 -44.77 17.64
N THR A 111 -17.26 -45.18 17.78
CA THR A 111 -17.78 -45.81 18.99
C THR A 111 -18.60 -47.03 18.61
N TYR A 112 -18.20 -48.19 19.12
CA TYR A 112 -18.99 -49.40 19.16
C TYR A 112 -19.59 -49.54 20.56
N ALA A 113 -20.93 -49.60 20.66
CA ALA A 113 -21.62 -49.63 21.95
C ALA A 113 -21.50 -50.97 22.69
N GLY A 114 -21.13 -52.04 21.98
CA GLY A 114 -21.25 -53.41 22.46
C GLY A 114 -22.58 -54.07 22.06
N ASP A 115 -22.65 -55.38 22.22
CA ASP A 115 -23.85 -56.20 22.08
C ASP A 115 -23.90 -57.28 23.18
N GLU A 116 -24.78 -58.27 23.04
CA GLU A 116 -24.92 -59.35 24.03
C GLU A 116 -23.67 -60.24 24.15
N LEU A 117 -22.82 -60.25 23.12
CA LEU A 117 -21.64 -61.13 23.00
C LEU A 117 -20.32 -60.38 23.15
N HIS A 118 -20.31 -59.06 22.94
CA HIS A 118 -19.10 -58.24 22.87
C HIS A 118 -19.21 -56.95 23.69
N THR A 119 -18.15 -56.58 24.42
CA THR A 119 -18.10 -55.29 25.12
C THR A 119 -17.88 -54.15 24.14
N GLY A 120 -18.42 -52.96 24.42
CA GLY A 120 -18.18 -51.74 23.63
C GLY A 120 -16.73 -51.26 23.66
N SER A 121 -16.32 -50.55 22.61
CA SER A 121 -14.98 -49.97 22.46
C SER A 121 -15.03 -48.68 21.62
N THR A 122 -14.01 -47.84 21.76
CA THR A 122 -13.91 -46.54 21.07
C THR A 122 -12.54 -46.36 20.43
N ALA A 123 -12.51 -45.68 19.28
CA ALA A 123 -11.28 -45.30 18.59
C ALA A 123 -11.20 -43.79 18.37
N GLY A 124 -9.98 -43.25 18.46
CA GLY A 124 -9.67 -41.83 18.26
C GLY A 124 -9.62 -40.99 19.54
N PRO A 125 -9.53 -39.65 19.41
CA PRO A 125 -9.66 -38.86 18.17
C PRO A 125 -8.51 -39.07 17.17
N VAL A 126 -8.85 -39.24 15.89
CA VAL A 126 -7.90 -39.34 14.76
C VAL A 126 -8.04 -38.11 13.87
N ALA A 127 -6.94 -37.36 13.70
CA ALA A 127 -6.90 -36.20 12.81
C ALA A 127 -6.37 -36.62 11.43
N VAL A 128 -7.19 -36.46 10.39
CA VAL A 128 -6.81 -36.71 9.00
C VAL A 128 -6.16 -35.44 8.44
N ALA A 129 -4.90 -35.54 8.05
CA ALA A 129 -4.13 -34.42 7.52
C ALA A 129 -4.62 -34.00 6.12
N LEU A 130 -4.54 -32.70 5.82
CA LEU A 130 -4.81 -32.19 4.47
C LEU A 130 -3.54 -32.20 3.62
N GLU A 131 -3.67 -32.73 2.41
CA GLU A 131 -2.74 -32.43 1.33
C GLU A 131 -2.96 -31.00 0.81
N ARG A 132 -1.87 -30.34 0.43
CA ARG A 132 -1.90 -28.97 -0.07
C ARG A 132 -1.88 -28.93 -1.58
N ARG A 133 -2.87 -28.27 -2.18
CA ARG A 133 -2.83 -27.95 -3.61
C ARG A 133 -1.82 -26.84 -3.86
N THR A 134 -1.06 -26.93 -4.96
CA THR A 134 -0.20 -25.84 -5.43
C THR A 134 -1.06 -24.62 -5.73
N SER A 135 -0.72 -23.46 -5.16
CA SER A 135 -1.43 -22.21 -5.46
C SER A 135 -0.79 -21.41 -6.58
N VAL A 136 -1.63 -20.62 -7.25
CA VAL A 136 -1.29 -19.71 -8.35
C VAL A 136 -1.88 -18.34 -8.03
N LEU A 137 -0.99 -17.39 -7.79
CA LEU A 137 -1.28 -16.01 -7.45
C LEU A 137 -0.92 -15.09 -8.61
N ARG A 138 -1.82 -14.17 -8.92
CA ARG A 138 -1.63 -13.15 -9.94
C ARG A 138 -2.04 -11.78 -9.39
N ILE A 139 -1.24 -10.78 -9.73
CA ILE A 139 -1.61 -9.37 -9.61
C ILE A 139 -1.44 -8.75 -10.99
N GLY A 140 -2.39 -7.93 -11.43
CA GLY A 140 -2.36 -7.27 -12.73
C GLY A 140 -3.24 -6.05 -12.75
N GLY A 141 -3.36 -5.42 -13.92
CA GLY A 141 -4.14 -4.19 -14.11
C GLY A 141 -3.50 -3.32 -15.19
N PRO A 142 -3.82 -2.02 -15.24
CA PRO A 142 -3.17 -1.07 -16.14
C PRO A 142 -1.64 -1.11 -15.99
N SER A 143 -0.92 -1.02 -17.10
CA SER A 143 0.55 -0.90 -17.14
C SER A 143 1.02 0.56 -17.07
N THR A 144 0.09 1.50 -17.11
CA THR A 144 0.37 2.94 -16.99
C THR A 144 -0.65 3.59 -16.06
N VAL A 145 -0.26 4.68 -15.41
CA VAL A 145 -1.15 5.55 -14.65
C VAL A 145 -0.65 6.98 -14.68
N VAL A 146 -1.54 7.93 -14.93
CA VAL A 146 -1.21 9.36 -14.85
C VAL A 146 -0.96 9.72 -13.38
N ASP A 147 0.09 10.51 -13.09
CA ASP A 147 0.42 10.93 -11.72
C ASP A 147 -0.80 11.50 -11.01
N GLU A 148 -0.91 11.19 -9.71
CA GLU A 148 -2.02 11.60 -8.83
C GLU A 148 -3.38 10.95 -9.13
N GLN A 149 -3.52 10.23 -10.25
CA GLN A 149 -4.68 9.40 -10.52
C GLN A 149 -4.63 8.07 -9.76
N GLN A 150 -5.81 7.48 -9.60
CA GLN A 150 -5.97 6.19 -8.95
C GLN A 150 -5.62 5.05 -9.90
N LEU A 151 -4.71 4.19 -9.45
CA LEU A 151 -4.42 2.88 -10.03
C LEU A 151 -5.24 1.82 -9.30
N SER A 152 -5.96 0.99 -10.04
CA SER A 152 -6.64 -0.21 -9.54
C SER A 152 -5.92 -1.46 -10.04
N LEU A 153 -5.53 -2.34 -9.13
CA LEU A 153 -4.85 -3.60 -9.42
C LEU A 153 -5.76 -4.77 -9.03
N ASP A 154 -5.94 -5.71 -9.94
CA ASP A 154 -6.69 -6.93 -9.73
C ASP A 154 -5.77 -8.01 -9.16
N VAL A 155 -6.23 -8.66 -8.09
CA VAL A 155 -5.58 -9.80 -7.45
C VAL A 155 -6.45 -11.03 -7.68
N ARG A 156 -5.83 -12.12 -8.14
CA ARG A 156 -6.49 -13.42 -8.32
C ARG A 156 -5.66 -14.50 -7.65
N TRP A 157 -6.28 -15.30 -6.80
CA TRP A 157 -5.66 -16.43 -6.10
C TRP A 157 -6.46 -17.71 -6.34
N ARG A 158 -5.81 -18.69 -6.96
CA ARG A 158 -6.41 -19.98 -7.33
C ARG A 158 -5.49 -21.14 -6.99
N THR A 159 -6.00 -22.37 -7.00
CA THR A 159 -5.16 -23.57 -7.09
C THR A 159 -4.63 -23.73 -8.52
N ALA A 160 -3.63 -24.59 -8.73
CA ALA A 160 -3.15 -24.95 -10.06
C ALA A 160 -4.25 -25.60 -10.92
N GLY A 161 -5.23 -26.27 -10.28
CA GLY A 161 -6.43 -26.81 -10.93
C GLY A 161 -7.50 -25.78 -11.24
N GLY A 162 -7.36 -24.54 -10.76
CA GLY A 162 -8.26 -23.43 -11.07
C GLY A 162 -9.27 -23.07 -9.98
N ASP A 163 -9.34 -23.81 -8.87
CA ASP A 163 -10.26 -23.53 -7.78
C ASP A 163 -9.95 -22.20 -7.11
N PRO A 164 -10.96 -21.38 -6.76
CA PRO A 164 -10.73 -20.12 -6.07
C PRO A 164 -10.23 -20.34 -4.64
N VAL A 165 -9.32 -19.48 -4.21
CA VAL A 165 -8.80 -19.45 -2.84
C VAL A 165 -9.18 -18.13 -2.19
N ALA A 166 -10.01 -18.21 -1.14
CA ALA A 166 -10.31 -17.09 -0.27
C ALA A 166 -9.24 -16.95 0.81
N GLY A 167 -8.84 -15.71 1.11
CA GLY A 167 -7.89 -15.45 2.19
C GLY A 167 -7.07 -14.18 2.03
N ARG A 168 -6.20 -13.92 3.01
CA ARG A 168 -5.42 -12.68 3.08
C ARG A 168 -4.24 -12.71 2.10
N VAL A 169 -4.17 -11.70 1.24
CA VAL A 169 -3.06 -11.45 0.30
C VAL A 169 -2.30 -10.19 0.70
N ARG A 170 -0.97 -10.27 0.80
CA ARG A 170 -0.10 -9.11 1.09
C ARG A 170 0.40 -8.48 -0.21
N ILE A 171 0.29 -7.15 -0.31
CA ILE A 171 0.68 -6.38 -1.49
C ILE A 171 2.01 -5.68 -1.24
N TYR A 172 2.94 -5.87 -2.17
CA TYR A 172 4.28 -5.31 -2.15
C TYR A 172 4.48 -4.39 -3.35
N ARG A 173 5.23 -3.30 -3.12
CA ARG A 173 5.61 -2.33 -4.14
C ARG A 173 7.12 -2.12 -4.14
N LYS A 174 7.71 -1.96 -5.31
CA LYS A 174 9.11 -1.58 -5.53
C LYS A 174 9.16 -0.36 -6.45
N VAL A 175 9.96 0.63 -6.10
CA VAL A 175 10.30 1.78 -6.96
C VAL A 175 11.70 1.59 -7.55
N ALA A 176 12.05 2.33 -8.60
CA ALA A 176 13.38 2.27 -9.21
C ALA A 176 14.48 2.47 -8.16
N GLY A 177 15.51 1.61 -8.18
CA GLY A 177 16.61 1.62 -7.20
C GLY A 177 16.24 1.22 -5.76
N GLY A 178 14.96 0.95 -5.47
CA GLY A 178 14.48 0.58 -4.14
C GLY A 178 14.35 -0.92 -3.91
N ALA A 179 14.06 -1.32 -2.68
CA ALA A 179 13.68 -2.68 -2.30
C ALA A 179 12.15 -2.88 -2.35
N TRP A 180 11.70 -4.13 -2.41
CA TRP A 180 10.29 -4.48 -2.22
C TRP A 180 9.84 -4.10 -0.80
N ARG A 181 8.75 -3.34 -0.68
CA ARG A 181 8.15 -2.96 0.60
C ARG A 181 6.69 -3.38 0.62
N LYS A 182 6.22 -3.95 1.74
CA LYS A 182 4.78 -4.20 1.96
C LYS A 182 4.08 -2.84 2.04
N VAL A 183 3.03 -2.66 1.25
CA VAL A 183 2.25 -1.42 1.20
C VAL A 183 0.81 -1.60 1.64
N GLY A 184 0.32 -2.84 1.68
CA GLY A 184 -1.03 -3.15 2.13
C GLY A 184 -1.34 -4.63 2.09
N SER A 185 -2.63 -4.95 2.26
CA SER A 185 -3.18 -6.29 2.08
C SER A 185 -4.63 -6.20 1.61
N VAL A 186 -5.08 -7.23 0.91
CA VAL A 186 -6.47 -7.45 0.54
C VAL A 186 -6.91 -8.84 0.99
N VAL A 187 -8.20 -9.14 0.96
CA VAL A 187 -8.74 -10.47 1.20
C VAL A 187 -9.46 -10.91 -0.08
N THR A 188 -9.07 -12.04 -0.66
CA THR A 188 -9.80 -12.64 -1.77
C THR A 188 -11.09 -13.26 -1.27
N GLY A 189 -12.20 -13.04 -1.99
CA GLY A 189 -13.49 -13.66 -1.69
C GLY A 189 -13.57 -15.11 -2.19
N ASP A 190 -14.77 -15.69 -2.14
CA ASP A 190 -15.04 -17.08 -2.55
C ASP A 190 -14.82 -17.32 -4.05
N ASP A 191 -14.77 -16.25 -4.85
CA ASP A 191 -14.40 -16.27 -6.28
C ASP A 191 -12.88 -16.20 -6.54
N GLY A 192 -12.09 -16.09 -5.45
CA GLY A 192 -10.64 -15.98 -5.46
C GLY A 192 -10.13 -14.62 -5.92
N ARG A 193 -10.94 -13.55 -5.85
CA ARG A 193 -10.61 -12.22 -6.39
C ARG A 193 -10.63 -11.14 -5.32
N ALA A 194 -9.80 -10.12 -5.54
CA ALA A 194 -9.79 -8.87 -4.79
C ALA A 194 -9.23 -7.74 -5.64
N THR A 195 -9.50 -6.49 -5.24
CA THR A 195 -8.93 -5.30 -5.88
C THR A 195 -8.13 -4.49 -4.87
N TYR A 196 -6.96 -4.00 -5.29
CA TYR A 196 -6.12 -3.11 -4.50
C TYR A 196 -5.94 -1.78 -5.22
N THR A 197 -6.21 -0.67 -4.54
CA THR A 197 -6.10 0.68 -5.13
C THR A 197 -4.90 1.46 -4.55
N SER A 198 -4.23 2.25 -5.38
CA SER A 198 -3.10 3.09 -4.98
C SER A 198 -2.99 4.34 -5.86
N ARG A 199 -2.31 5.39 -5.38
CA ARG A 199 -1.92 6.57 -6.18
C ARG A 199 -0.40 6.69 -6.24
N PRO A 200 0.29 5.88 -7.06
CA PRO A 200 1.75 5.94 -7.16
C PRO A 200 2.20 7.30 -7.71
N ARG A 201 3.34 7.80 -7.21
CA ARG A 201 3.95 9.08 -7.60
C ARG A 201 5.22 8.91 -8.45
N SER A 202 5.48 7.69 -8.91
CA SER A 202 6.65 7.30 -9.67
C SER A 202 6.40 5.95 -10.32
N ASP A 203 7.26 5.53 -11.23
CA ASP A 203 7.23 4.17 -11.78
C ASP A 203 7.34 3.15 -10.65
N THR A 204 6.52 2.09 -10.75
CA THR A 204 6.38 1.08 -9.71
C THR A 204 6.32 -0.32 -10.28
N ARG A 205 6.77 -1.29 -9.48
CA ARG A 205 6.51 -2.71 -9.69
C ARG A 205 5.71 -3.24 -8.51
N TRP A 206 4.75 -4.12 -8.80
CA TRP A 206 3.80 -4.65 -7.83
C TRP A 206 3.89 -6.16 -7.76
N GLN A 207 3.70 -6.71 -6.56
CA GLN A 207 3.74 -8.14 -6.33
C GLN A 207 2.80 -8.50 -5.18
N ALA A 208 2.00 -9.54 -5.38
CA ALA A 208 1.20 -10.15 -4.34
C ALA A 208 1.96 -11.33 -3.72
N ARG A 209 1.78 -11.56 -2.41
CA ARG A 209 2.33 -12.71 -1.68
C ARG A 209 1.31 -13.26 -0.71
N VAL A 210 1.25 -14.58 -0.60
CA VAL A 210 0.37 -15.31 0.32
C VAL A 210 1.20 -16.30 1.14
N ASP A 211 0.80 -16.52 2.39
CA ASP A 211 1.33 -17.64 3.17
C ASP A 211 0.62 -18.93 2.78
N ARG A 212 1.20 -20.06 3.18
CA ARG A 212 0.53 -21.36 3.07
C ARG A 212 -0.72 -21.35 3.94
N LEU A 213 -1.80 -21.94 3.42
CA LEU A 213 -2.96 -22.33 4.23
C LEU A 213 -2.84 -23.82 4.58
N SER A 214 -3.82 -24.33 5.32
CA SER A 214 -3.93 -25.76 5.62
C SER A 214 -3.99 -26.62 4.35
N TRP A 215 -4.68 -26.14 3.31
CA TRP A 215 -5.03 -26.90 2.09
C TRP A 215 -4.42 -26.35 0.79
N VAL A 216 -3.67 -25.24 0.84
CA VAL A 216 -2.92 -24.69 -0.31
C VAL A 216 -1.52 -24.23 0.05
N THR A 217 -0.59 -24.33 -0.89
CA THR A 217 0.80 -23.85 -0.72
C THR A 217 0.87 -22.32 -0.71
N SER A 218 1.95 -21.76 -0.16
CA SER A 218 2.27 -20.34 -0.33
C SER A 218 2.65 -20.04 -1.78
N ASP A 219 2.40 -18.82 -2.25
CA ASP A 219 2.83 -18.36 -3.57
C ASP A 219 3.16 -16.86 -3.59
N ARG A 220 3.84 -16.45 -4.65
CA ARG A 220 4.26 -15.10 -4.94
C ARG A 220 4.02 -14.83 -6.43
N SER A 221 3.24 -13.80 -6.73
CA SER A 221 2.96 -13.44 -8.10
C SER A 221 4.21 -12.99 -8.86
N PRO A 222 4.21 -13.08 -10.20
CA PRO A 222 5.08 -12.27 -11.04
C PRO A 222 4.96 -10.78 -10.72
N ALA A 223 5.99 -10.01 -11.05
CA ALA A 223 5.98 -8.56 -10.85
C ALA A 223 5.19 -7.87 -11.97
N HIS A 224 4.19 -7.07 -11.61
CA HIS A 224 3.44 -6.21 -12.53
C HIS A 224 4.05 -4.80 -12.55
N ALA A 225 4.54 -4.35 -13.71
CA ALA A 225 5.12 -3.02 -13.86
C ALA A 225 4.05 -1.99 -14.21
N VAL A 226 4.15 -0.81 -13.60
CA VAL A 226 3.28 0.33 -13.88
C VAL A 226 4.12 1.59 -14.05
N ASP A 227 4.06 2.16 -15.23
CA ASP A 227 4.72 3.42 -15.57
C ASP A 227 3.86 4.59 -15.12
N ASN A 228 4.48 5.56 -14.45
CA ASN A 228 3.84 6.78 -14.04
C ASN A 228 4.02 7.82 -15.15
N LEU A 229 2.91 8.40 -15.60
CA LEU A 229 2.90 9.38 -16.67
C LEU A 229 2.65 10.78 -16.11
N PRO A 230 3.33 11.82 -16.61
CA PRO A 230 3.06 13.19 -16.19
C PRO A 230 1.61 13.60 -16.52
N PRO A 231 0.93 14.37 -15.64
CA PRO A 231 -0.41 14.86 -15.90
C PRO A 231 -0.43 16.10 -16.82
N GLY A 232 0.71 16.77 -16.99
CA GLY A 232 0.85 17.96 -17.82
C GLY A 232 1.63 17.72 -19.10
N GLU A 233 1.56 18.70 -20.00
CA GLU A 233 2.27 18.65 -21.28
C GLU A 233 3.79 18.82 -21.08
N ARG A 234 4.56 17.81 -21.53
CA ARG A 234 6.02 17.83 -21.54
C ARG A 234 6.55 18.92 -22.48
N VAL A 235 7.60 19.61 -22.05
CA VAL A 235 8.30 20.60 -22.88
C VAL A 235 9.16 19.90 -23.93
N VAL A 236 8.90 20.18 -25.20
CA VAL A 236 9.74 19.78 -26.33
C VAL A 236 10.61 20.96 -26.73
N LEU A 237 11.92 20.85 -26.51
CA LEU A 237 12.86 21.92 -26.87
C LEU A 237 13.21 21.86 -28.36
N PRO A 238 13.51 23.01 -29.01
CA PRO A 238 13.94 23.03 -30.40
C PRO A 238 15.19 22.17 -30.63
N ARG A 239 15.33 21.65 -31.85
CA ARG A 239 16.51 20.88 -32.25
C ARG A 239 17.77 21.75 -32.09
N GLY A 240 18.80 21.19 -31.47
CA GLY A 240 20.06 21.90 -31.22
C GLY A 240 20.06 22.80 -29.97
N ALA A 241 18.94 22.93 -29.26
CA ALA A 241 18.90 23.67 -28.00
C ALA A 241 19.86 23.04 -26.97
N PRO A 242 20.77 23.83 -26.36
CA PRO A 242 21.73 23.31 -25.40
C PRO A 242 21.03 22.95 -24.08
N ARG A 243 21.59 21.97 -23.36
CA ARG A 243 21.10 21.56 -22.04
C ARG A 243 21.81 22.32 -20.92
N PRO A 244 21.15 22.53 -19.76
CA PRO A 244 21.80 23.11 -18.58
C PRO A 244 23.12 22.42 -18.23
N ARG A 245 24.16 23.23 -17.97
CA ARG A 245 25.51 22.75 -17.62
C ARG A 245 25.58 22.21 -16.20
N VAL A 246 24.70 22.66 -15.32
CA VAL A 246 24.61 22.21 -13.93
C VAL A 246 23.35 21.38 -13.77
N ARG A 247 23.51 20.15 -13.25
CA ARG A 247 22.37 19.31 -12.88
C ARG A 247 22.02 19.55 -11.42
N VAL A 248 20.73 19.68 -11.15
CA VAL A 248 20.17 19.71 -9.79
C VAL A 248 19.28 18.48 -9.61
N PRO A 249 19.13 17.97 -8.37
CA PRO A 249 18.16 16.91 -8.10
C PRO A 249 16.76 17.29 -8.56
N VAL A 250 15.95 16.29 -8.91
CA VAL A 250 14.53 16.51 -9.20
C VAL A 250 13.84 16.93 -7.90
N GLN A 251 13.03 17.98 -7.95
CA GLN A 251 12.30 18.45 -6.77
C GLN A 251 11.20 17.45 -6.38
N PRO A 252 10.81 17.41 -5.09
CA PRO A 252 9.70 16.58 -4.65
C PRO A 252 8.43 16.85 -5.47
N HIS A 253 7.59 15.82 -5.61
CA HIS A 253 6.27 15.98 -6.22
C HIS A 253 5.43 17.02 -5.48
N ALA A 254 4.47 17.61 -6.21
CA ALA A 254 3.50 18.53 -5.64
C ALA A 254 2.68 17.89 -4.52
N VAL A 255 2.24 18.74 -3.61
CA VAL A 255 1.35 18.39 -2.49
C VAL A 255 0.07 19.19 -2.60
N GLY A 256 -1.05 18.58 -2.22
CA GLY A 256 -2.39 19.18 -2.31
C GLY A 256 -2.76 19.67 -3.71
N ASP A 257 -3.83 20.44 -3.75
CA ASP A 257 -4.44 20.90 -5.00
C ASP A 257 -3.87 22.23 -5.47
N GLY A 258 -3.96 22.44 -6.78
CA GLY A 258 -3.59 23.72 -7.38
C GLY A 258 -2.13 24.13 -7.10
N PRO A 259 -1.84 25.44 -7.11
CA PRO A 259 -0.51 25.95 -6.81
C PRO A 259 -0.09 25.75 -5.34
N ASN A 260 -1.03 25.47 -4.43
CA ASN A 260 -0.80 25.24 -3.00
C ASN A 260 0.29 26.15 -2.41
N ILE A 261 0.06 27.46 -2.47
CA ILE A 261 1.03 28.46 -2.00
C ILE A 261 1.08 28.43 -0.48
N VAL A 262 2.29 28.30 0.08
CA VAL A 262 2.52 28.39 1.52
C VAL A 262 3.57 29.47 1.77
N VAL A 263 3.16 30.56 2.43
CA VAL A 263 4.03 31.68 2.82
C VAL A 263 4.20 31.67 4.33
N ARG A 264 5.45 31.67 4.81
CA ARG A 264 5.76 31.66 6.25
C ARG A 264 6.94 32.60 6.56
N ARG A 265 7.14 32.94 7.84
CA ARG A 265 8.42 33.49 8.30
C ARG A 265 9.54 32.48 7.97
N VAL A 266 10.73 32.98 7.64
CA VAL A 266 11.88 32.11 7.31
C VAL A 266 12.19 31.21 8.50
N PRO A 267 12.09 29.86 8.39
CA PRO A 267 12.39 28.94 9.50
C PRO A 267 13.87 28.96 9.91
N ASN A 268 14.18 28.56 11.16
CA ASN A 268 15.55 28.57 11.69
C ASN A 268 16.53 27.76 10.81
N GLY A 269 16.16 26.54 10.42
CA GLY A 269 16.99 25.71 9.56
C GLY A 269 17.25 26.31 8.18
N VAL A 270 16.25 26.98 7.59
CA VAL A 270 16.40 27.69 6.31
C VAL A 270 17.30 28.91 6.47
N TRP A 271 17.11 29.70 7.53
CA TRP A 271 17.93 30.86 7.82
C TRP A 271 19.41 30.52 8.01
N SER A 272 19.69 29.44 8.75
CA SER A 272 21.04 28.92 8.94
C SER A 272 21.70 28.53 7.60
N GLN A 273 20.96 27.89 6.69
CA GLN A 273 21.46 27.53 5.35
C GLN A 273 21.73 28.75 4.47
N MET A 274 20.96 29.83 4.62
CA MET A 274 21.12 31.08 3.87
C MET A 274 22.27 31.95 4.36
N THR A 275 22.58 31.89 5.66
CA THR A 275 23.59 32.75 6.30
C THR A 275 25.00 32.40 5.82
N GLY A 276 25.78 33.41 5.44
CA GLY A 276 27.06 33.24 4.74
C GLY A 276 26.91 32.82 3.27
N ARG A 277 25.69 32.84 2.72
CA ARG A 277 25.39 32.51 1.32
C ARG A 277 24.55 33.58 0.66
N THR A 278 23.23 33.39 0.62
CA THR A 278 22.29 34.39 0.07
C THR A 278 22.06 35.55 1.03
N TRP A 279 22.41 35.40 2.31
CA TRP A 279 22.39 36.46 3.32
C TRP A 279 23.72 36.49 4.09
N HIS A 280 24.22 37.69 4.40
CA HIS A 280 25.38 37.91 5.27
C HIS A 280 25.30 39.32 5.89
N GLN A 281 26.23 39.64 6.80
CA GLN A 281 26.33 41.00 7.35
C GLN A 281 26.58 42.02 6.21
N GLY A 282 25.87 43.14 6.25
CA GLY A 282 25.89 44.17 5.20
C GLY A 282 24.77 44.05 4.15
N CYS A 283 23.96 42.99 4.22
CA CYS A 283 22.75 42.88 3.40
C CYS A 283 21.70 43.91 3.79
N PRO A 284 20.96 44.48 2.82
CA PRO A 284 20.04 45.59 3.07
C PRO A 284 18.73 45.17 3.77
N VAL A 285 18.48 43.86 3.88
CA VAL A 285 17.27 43.32 4.51
C VAL A 285 17.63 42.22 5.50
N GLY A 286 17.03 42.27 6.68
CA GLY A 286 17.15 41.24 7.71
C GLY A 286 16.10 40.14 7.56
N ARG A 287 16.26 39.07 8.35
CA ARG A 287 15.33 37.91 8.38
C ARG A 287 13.86 38.30 8.55
N ALA A 288 13.57 39.30 9.39
CA ALA A 288 12.21 39.74 9.68
C ALA A 288 11.46 40.27 8.44
N SER A 289 12.21 40.85 7.49
CA SER A 289 11.68 41.38 6.23
C SER A 289 11.53 40.31 5.15
N LEU A 290 11.94 39.07 5.41
CA LEU A 290 11.90 37.99 4.43
C LEU A 290 10.79 36.97 4.73
N ARG A 291 10.27 36.34 3.68
CA ARG A 291 9.31 35.25 3.75
C ARG A 291 9.82 34.06 2.96
N TYR A 292 9.66 32.90 3.55
CA TYR A 292 9.88 31.63 2.89
C TYR A 292 8.58 31.20 2.20
N VAL A 293 8.67 30.94 0.90
CA VAL A 293 7.53 30.55 0.07
C VAL A 293 7.77 29.18 -0.51
N ARG A 294 6.76 28.31 -0.41
CA ARG A 294 6.71 27.03 -1.15
C ARG A 294 5.48 27.03 -2.05
N ILE A 295 5.64 26.55 -3.28
CA ILE A 295 4.57 26.57 -4.29
C ILE A 295 4.71 25.35 -5.21
N ASN A 296 3.58 24.82 -5.70
CA ASN A 296 3.57 23.82 -6.76
C ASN A 296 3.81 24.49 -8.12
N TYR A 297 4.57 23.85 -9.00
CA TYR A 297 4.83 24.31 -10.37
C TYR A 297 4.84 23.12 -11.34
N TRP A 298 4.65 23.37 -12.63
CA TRP A 298 4.82 22.35 -13.68
C TRP A 298 6.27 22.28 -14.11
N ASP A 299 6.92 21.13 -14.00
CA ASP A 299 8.27 20.98 -14.53
C ASP A 299 8.29 20.70 -16.04
N TYR A 300 9.47 20.70 -16.63
CA TYR A 300 9.63 20.48 -18.07
C TYR A 300 9.26 19.05 -18.50
N SER A 301 9.22 18.09 -17.56
CA SER A 301 8.76 16.74 -17.83
C SER A 301 7.23 16.59 -17.77
N GLY A 302 6.51 17.65 -17.42
CA GLY A 302 5.04 17.67 -17.29
C GLY A 302 4.55 17.24 -15.91
N TYR A 303 5.44 17.04 -14.94
CA TYR A 303 5.06 16.69 -13.57
C TYR A 303 4.83 17.93 -12.73
N ARG A 304 3.87 17.86 -11.80
CA ARG A 304 3.73 18.85 -10.74
C ARG A 304 4.82 18.63 -9.69
N ARG A 305 5.63 19.66 -9.45
CA ARG A 305 6.74 19.66 -8.50
C ARG A 305 6.55 20.71 -7.42
N ARG A 306 7.27 20.57 -6.31
CA ARG A 306 7.25 21.52 -5.20
C ARG A 306 8.50 22.39 -5.16
N GLY A 307 8.31 23.65 -5.53
CA GLY A 307 9.29 24.73 -5.53
C GLY A 307 9.44 25.42 -4.17
N GLU A 308 10.57 26.11 -4.00
CA GLU A 308 10.79 27.01 -2.87
C GLU A 308 11.65 28.22 -3.21
N PHE A 309 11.34 29.36 -2.59
CA PHE A 309 12.16 30.56 -2.66
C PHE A 309 12.02 31.40 -1.38
N VAL A 310 12.89 32.40 -1.24
CA VAL A 310 12.76 33.44 -0.21
C VAL A 310 12.61 34.77 -0.91
N ALA A 311 11.69 35.60 -0.43
CA ALA A 311 11.37 36.91 -0.99
C ALA A 311 11.19 37.93 0.14
N ASN A 312 11.21 39.22 -0.19
CA ASN A 312 10.75 40.26 0.71
C ASN A 312 9.27 40.04 1.06
N ALA A 313 8.88 40.32 2.29
CA ALA A 313 7.50 40.19 2.75
C ALA A 313 6.50 40.97 1.88
N ASP A 314 6.89 42.13 1.37
CA ASP A 314 6.04 42.99 0.52
C ASP A 314 6.04 42.63 -0.98
N ALA A 315 6.94 41.73 -1.40
CA ALA A 315 7.01 41.20 -2.77
C ALA A 315 6.53 39.75 -2.85
N ALA A 316 6.55 39.00 -1.75
CA ALA A 316 6.24 37.58 -1.71
C ALA A 316 4.87 37.24 -2.30
N GLY A 317 3.83 38.02 -1.97
CA GLY A 317 2.48 37.81 -2.50
C GLY A 317 2.39 37.99 -4.02
N ARG A 318 3.06 39.00 -4.57
CA ARG A 318 3.08 39.28 -6.02
C ARG A 318 3.83 38.22 -6.81
N ILE A 319 5.02 37.85 -6.32
CA ILE A 319 5.82 36.79 -6.94
C ILE A 319 5.06 35.45 -6.88
N ALA A 320 4.49 35.11 -5.72
CA ALA A 320 3.71 33.88 -5.58
C ALA A 320 2.44 33.89 -6.44
N GLY A 321 1.76 35.04 -6.56
CA GLY A 321 0.58 35.22 -7.42
C GLY A 321 0.91 35.00 -8.90
N ALA A 322 2.01 35.58 -9.39
CA ALA A 322 2.45 35.38 -10.76
C ALA A 322 2.80 33.92 -11.05
N LEU A 323 3.54 33.28 -10.15
CA LEU A 323 3.90 31.86 -10.29
C LEU A 323 2.67 30.94 -10.16
N ALA A 324 1.66 31.32 -9.38
CA ALA A 324 0.40 30.61 -9.29
C ALA A 324 -0.44 30.74 -10.57
N GLU A 325 -0.48 31.93 -11.17
CA GLU A 325 -1.13 32.11 -12.47
C GLU A 325 -0.40 31.34 -13.58
N MET A 326 0.94 31.31 -13.55
CA MET A 326 1.72 30.43 -14.41
C MET A 326 1.36 28.95 -14.20
N TYR A 327 1.22 28.51 -12.95
CA TYR A 327 0.80 27.14 -12.64
C TYR A 327 -0.59 26.83 -13.22
N ASN A 328 -1.57 27.72 -13.03
CA ASN A 328 -2.92 27.55 -13.57
C ASN A 328 -2.92 27.54 -15.11
N ALA A 329 -2.00 28.29 -15.71
CA ALA A 329 -1.76 28.33 -17.15
C ALA A 329 -0.94 27.14 -17.70
N GLN A 330 -0.53 26.20 -16.83
CA GLN A 330 0.37 25.08 -17.15
C GLN A 330 1.69 25.53 -17.82
N LEU A 331 2.18 26.71 -17.44
CA LEU A 331 3.45 27.24 -17.92
C LEU A 331 4.60 26.63 -17.12
N PRO A 332 5.59 26.03 -17.80
CA PRO A 332 6.59 25.20 -17.14
C PRO A 332 7.73 26.02 -16.54
N ILE A 333 8.23 25.56 -15.40
CA ILE A 333 9.42 26.05 -14.72
C ILE A 333 10.42 24.91 -14.62
N ARG A 334 11.67 25.13 -14.99
CA ARG A 334 12.66 24.04 -15.02
C ARG A 334 13.02 23.56 -13.62
N SER A 335 13.34 24.50 -12.74
CA SER A 335 13.59 24.26 -11.32
C SER A 335 13.38 25.56 -10.53
N MET A 336 13.10 25.42 -9.23
CA MET A 336 12.83 26.50 -8.29
C MET A 336 13.44 26.15 -6.94
N TYR A 337 14.76 26.30 -6.86
CA TYR A 337 15.58 26.18 -5.66
C TYR A 337 15.97 27.57 -5.14
N ARG A 338 16.10 27.70 -3.83
CA ARG A 338 16.76 28.87 -3.24
C ARG A 338 18.22 28.95 -3.69
N ALA A 339 18.70 30.16 -3.94
CA ALA A 339 20.05 30.37 -4.47
C ALA A 339 21.17 29.86 -3.53
N ASP A 340 20.93 29.73 -2.22
CA ASP A 340 21.90 29.20 -1.24
C ASP A 340 22.36 27.77 -1.55
N ARG A 341 21.53 27.00 -2.28
CA ARG A 341 21.83 25.63 -2.72
C ARG A 341 22.96 25.54 -3.74
N PHE A 342 23.37 26.66 -4.34
CA PHE A 342 24.43 26.70 -5.36
C PHE A 342 25.82 27.06 -4.80
N GLY A 343 25.92 27.34 -3.49
CA GLY A 343 27.18 27.65 -2.82
C GLY A 343 27.52 29.14 -2.83
N TRP A 344 28.65 29.51 -2.22
CA TRP A 344 29.17 30.88 -2.19
C TRP A 344 29.97 31.22 -3.45
N SER A 345 29.99 32.49 -3.84
CA SER A 345 30.86 33.05 -4.86
C SER A 345 31.58 34.28 -4.32
N ALA A 346 32.89 34.16 -4.12
CA ALA A 346 33.72 35.30 -3.69
C ALA A 346 33.67 36.45 -4.71
N ARG A 347 33.54 36.14 -6.00
CA ARG A 347 33.41 37.12 -7.09
C ARG A 347 32.14 37.98 -6.97
N LEU A 348 31.04 37.41 -6.49
CA LEU A 348 29.76 38.11 -6.38
C LEU A 348 29.48 38.63 -4.97
N GLY A 349 30.28 38.22 -3.98
CA GLY A 349 30.01 38.49 -2.57
C GLY A 349 28.66 37.94 -2.11
N GLY A 350 28.26 36.76 -2.61
CA GLY A 350 26.95 36.18 -2.33
C GLY A 350 26.82 34.74 -2.83
N ALA A 351 25.60 34.20 -2.92
CA ALA A 351 25.41 32.87 -3.48
C ALA A 351 25.75 32.83 -5.00
N ASN A 352 26.26 31.69 -5.46
CA ASN A 352 26.79 31.52 -6.81
C ASN A 352 25.70 31.54 -7.89
N ASP A 353 25.42 32.75 -8.34
CA ASP A 353 24.39 33.06 -9.33
C ASP A 353 24.67 32.43 -10.69
N TYR A 354 25.93 32.44 -11.16
CA TYR A 354 26.30 31.79 -12.43
C TYR A 354 25.97 30.29 -12.42
N ARG A 355 26.17 29.61 -11.29
CA ARG A 355 25.85 28.19 -11.14
C ARG A 355 24.34 27.94 -11.07
N SER A 356 23.59 28.83 -10.41
CA SER A 356 22.11 28.84 -10.43
C SER A 356 21.58 29.03 -11.85
N MET A 357 22.11 30.04 -12.57
CA MET A 357 21.75 30.32 -13.95
C MET A 357 22.05 29.15 -14.88
N ALA A 358 23.24 28.54 -14.72
CA ALA A 358 23.68 27.38 -15.49
C ALA A 358 22.87 26.09 -15.21
N ALA A 359 22.09 26.06 -14.13
CA ALA A 359 21.10 25.00 -13.86
C ALA A 359 19.71 25.32 -14.44
N GLY A 360 19.50 26.53 -14.95
CA GLY A 360 18.19 27.02 -15.37
C GLY A 360 17.24 27.18 -14.19
N ASN A 361 17.76 27.64 -13.05
CA ASN A 361 17.01 27.74 -11.81
C ASN A 361 16.27 29.06 -11.70
N THR A 362 14.99 28.99 -11.33
CA THR A 362 14.17 30.16 -10.99
C THR A 362 14.49 30.60 -9.56
N SER A 363 14.84 31.87 -9.37
CA SER A 363 15.37 32.35 -8.08
C SER A 363 14.92 33.79 -7.74
N VAL A 364 14.98 34.16 -6.46
CA VAL A 364 14.41 35.42 -5.95
C VAL A 364 15.38 36.18 -5.06
N PHE A 365 15.68 35.71 -3.85
CA PHE A 365 16.59 36.41 -2.94
C PHE A 365 18.03 35.92 -3.06
N ASN A 366 18.94 36.85 -3.34
CA ASN A 366 20.39 36.65 -3.29
C ASN A 366 21.05 38.01 -3.02
N CYS A 367 21.52 38.22 -1.79
CA CYS A 367 22.30 39.38 -1.43
C CYS A 367 23.70 39.25 -2.03
N ARG A 368 23.93 40.01 -3.10
CA ARG A 368 25.14 39.98 -3.92
C ARG A 368 25.29 41.23 -4.76
N ASP A 369 26.46 41.37 -5.36
CA ASP A 369 26.68 42.30 -6.46
C ASP A 369 25.97 41.84 -7.75
N VAL A 370 25.75 42.76 -8.68
CA VAL A 370 25.22 42.48 -10.03
C VAL A 370 26.21 41.59 -10.79
N VAL A 371 25.69 40.61 -11.52
CA VAL A 371 26.49 39.70 -12.36
C VAL A 371 27.32 40.52 -13.34
N ASN A 372 28.63 40.27 -13.39
CA ASN A 372 29.60 41.03 -14.19
C ASN A 372 29.80 42.52 -13.81
N SER A 373 29.27 43.00 -12.68
CA SER A 373 29.43 44.38 -12.19
C SER A 373 29.72 44.46 -10.68
N PRO A 374 30.98 44.19 -10.24
CA PRO A 374 31.36 44.22 -8.83
C PRO A 374 31.11 45.58 -8.16
N GLY A 375 30.70 45.58 -6.88
CA GLY A 375 30.40 46.79 -6.10
C GLY A 375 29.01 47.40 -6.34
N VAL A 376 28.28 46.95 -7.36
CA VAL A 376 26.91 47.40 -7.63
C VAL A 376 25.92 46.39 -7.05
N ARG A 377 25.11 46.81 -6.09
CA ARG A 377 24.17 45.91 -5.41
C ARG A 377 23.03 45.45 -6.33
N SER A 378 22.79 44.15 -6.38
CA SER A 378 21.71 43.58 -7.20
C SER A 378 20.31 43.84 -6.61
N PRO A 379 19.26 44.05 -7.45
CA PRO A 379 17.87 44.07 -6.98
C PRO A 379 17.44 42.82 -6.19
N HIS A 380 18.04 41.66 -6.49
CA HIS A 380 17.84 40.42 -5.73
C HIS A 380 18.25 40.53 -4.25
N SER A 381 19.13 41.48 -3.91
CA SER A 381 19.58 41.73 -2.52
C SER A 381 18.47 42.26 -1.62
N TYR A 382 17.40 42.79 -2.19
CA TYR A 382 16.23 43.27 -1.45
C TYR A 382 15.11 42.23 -1.38
N GLY A 383 15.25 41.10 -2.09
CA GLY A 383 14.23 40.04 -2.18
C GLY A 383 13.04 40.43 -3.04
N ARG A 384 13.22 41.37 -3.97
CA ARG A 384 12.15 41.97 -4.78
C ARG A 384 12.29 41.70 -6.28
N ALA A 385 13.23 40.84 -6.67
CA ALA A 385 13.43 40.46 -8.06
C ALA A 385 13.20 38.96 -8.24
N LEU A 386 12.73 38.55 -9.42
CA LEU A 386 12.53 37.18 -9.83
C LEU A 386 13.30 36.95 -11.12
N ASP A 387 14.20 35.97 -11.09
CA ASP A 387 14.82 35.39 -12.27
C ASP A 387 14.10 34.10 -12.61
N LEU A 388 13.58 33.96 -13.84
CA LEU A 388 12.77 32.82 -14.27
C LEU A 388 13.43 32.06 -15.42
N ASN A 389 13.54 30.73 -15.30
CA ASN A 389 14.06 29.83 -16.35
C ASN A 389 15.33 30.37 -17.03
N THR A 390 16.32 30.73 -16.22
CA THR A 390 17.54 31.47 -16.58
C THR A 390 18.38 30.86 -17.70
N TRP A 391 18.22 29.56 -17.96
CA TRP A 391 18.93 28.87 -19.04
C TRP A 391 18.35 29.25 -20.42
N GLU A 392 17.03 29.31 -20.51
CA GLU A 392 16.28 29.70 -21.70
C GLU A 392 16.15 31.23 -21.86
N ASN A 393 16.35 31.96 -20.75
CA ASN A 393 16.22 33.42 -20.69
C ASN A 393 17.53 34.06 -20.20
N PRO A 394 18.59 34.04 -21.03
CA PRO A 394 19.90 34.56 -20.65
C PRO A 394 19.93 36.07 -20.37
N TYR A 395 20.93 36.48 -19.61
CA TYR A 395 21.34 37.86 -19.33
C TYR A 395 22.49 38.28 -20.26
N ARG A 396 22.33 39.41 -20.96
CA ARG A 396 23.38 40.07 -21.75
C ARG A 396 24.05 41.14 -20.90
N SER A 397 25.33 40.95 -20.60
CA SER A 397 26.18 41.95 -19.95
C SER A 397 27.27 42.46 -20.89
N ALA A 398 27.96 43.52 -20.51
CA ALA A 398 29.14 44.03 -21.23
C ALA A 398 30.27 42.99 -21.36
N ARG A 399 30.32 41.98 -20.46
CA ARG A 399 31.34 40.91 -20.46
C ARG A 399 30.87 39.63 -21.16
N GLY A 400 29.71 39.68 -21.82
CA GLY A 400 29.13 38.54 -22.55
C GLY A 400 27.77 38.10 -22.01
N THR A 401 27.20 37.11 -22.70
CA THR A 401 25.89 36.54 -22.39
C THR A 401 26.03 35.31 -21.51
N VAL A 402 25.26 35.26 -20.44
CA VAL A 402 25.21 34.11 -19.51
C VAL A 402 23.77 33.61 -19.34
N PRO A 403 23.56 32.29 -19.09
CA PRO A 403 24.57 31.24 -18.98
C PRO A 403 24.98 30.65 -20.33
N ASN A 404 24.36 31.05 -21.43
CA ASN A 404 24.68 30.62 -22.80
C ASN A 404 24.22 31.68 -23.81
N THR A 405 24.77 31.65 -25.02
CA THR A 405 24.42 32.57 -26.12
C THR A 405 23.30 32.05 -27.01
N TRP A 406 23.11 30.73 -27.08
CA TRP A 406 22.20 30.09 -28.03
C TRP A 406 20.77 30.57 -27.88
N TRP A 407 20.26 30.69 -26.65
CA TRP A 407 18.87 31.08 -26.45
C TRP A 407 18.58 32.53 -26.81
N GLN A 408 19.54 33.46 -26.81
CA GLN A 408 19.25 34.87 -27.04
C GLN A 408 18.44 35.16 -28.33
N PRO A 409 18.84 34.66 -29.52
CA PRO A 409 18.06 34.84 -30.74
C PRO A 409 16.87 33.88 -30.89
N HIS A 410 16.67 32.92 -29.97
CA HIS A 410 15.62 31.91 -30.08
C HIS A 410 14.52 32.12 -29.04
N GLU A 411 13.28 32.13 -29.51
CA GLU A 411 12.09 32.13 -28.66
C GLU A 411 11.45 30.74 -28.57
N HIS A 412 10.60 30.57 -27.56
CA HIS A 412 9.80 29.38 -27.38
C HIS A 412 8.52 29.77 -26.62
N PRO A 413 7.33 29.42 -27.13
CA PRO A 413 6.03 29.94 -26.64
C PRO A 413 5.73 29.66 -25.17
N ARG A 414 6.44 28.70 -24.57
CA ARG A 414 6.27 28.28 -23.17
C ARG A 414 7.45 28.60 -22.25
N VAL A 415 8.67 28.79 -22.77
CA VAL A 415 9.88 28.82 -21.91
C VAL A 415 10.91 29.89 -22.25
N ALA A 416 10.89 30.49 -23.44
CA ALA A 416 11.88 31.48 -23.86
C ALA A 416 11.19 32.68 -24.50
N TRP A 417 11.17 33.83 -23.83
CA TRP A 417 10.39 34.99 -24.26
C TRP A 417 11.25 36.13 -24.78
N ARG A 418 10.84 36.73 -25.91
CA ARG A 418 11.54 37.87 -26.53
C ARG A 418 10.63 39.10 -26.73
N SER A 419 9.42 39.06 -26.19
CA SER A 419 8.44 40.15 -26.30
C SER A 419 7.59 40.28 -25.03
N ARG A 420 7.08 41.50 -24.81
CA ARG A 420 6.10 41.80 -23.74
C ARG A 420 4.76 41.09 -23.92
N SER A 421 4.42 40.71 -25.15
CA SER A 421 3.20 39.94 -25.45
C SER A 421 3.31 38.45 -25.08
N HIS A 422 4.51 37.95 -24.79
CA HIS A 422 4.68 36.56 -24.37
C HIS A 422 3.90 36.30 -23.08
N ARG A 423 3.20 35.17 -23.01
CA ARG A 423 2.25 34.86 -21.91
C ARG A 423 2.87 35.00 -20.53
N VAL A 424 4.10 34.50 -20.34
CA VAL A 424 4.86 34.66 -19.08
C VAL A 424 5.06 36.13 -18.73
N VAL A 425 5.54 36.96 -19.66
CA VAL A 425 5.82 38.38 -19.41
C VAL A 425 4.52 39.14 -19.10
N ALA A 426 3.44 38.83 -19.81
CA ALA A 426 2.13 39.39 -19.56
C ALA A 426 1.58 39.00 -18.16
N ILE A 427 1.77 37.75 -17.73
CA ILE A 427 1.43 37.31 -16.37
C ILE A 427 2.24 38.10 -15.34
N MET A 428 3.55 38.20 -15.51
CA MET A 428 4.40 38.98 -14.61
C MET A 428 3.90 40.42 -14.47
N ALA A 429 3.60 41.08 -15.59
CA ALA A 429 3.09 42.44 -15.59
C ALA A 429 1.76 42.60 -14.82
N ARG A 430 0.81 41.66 -14.98
CA ARG A 430 -0.47 41.67 -14.24
C ARG A 430 -0.30 41.60 -12.72
N HIS A 431 0.76 40.94 -12.25
CA HIS A 431 1.08 40.82 -10.82
C HIS A 431 2.03 41.91 -10.32
N GLY A 432 2.28 42.97 -11.10
CA GLY A 432 3.15 44.07 -10.71
C GLY A 432 4.64 43.71 -10.74
N LEU A 433 5.03 42.75 -11.58
CA LEU A 433 6.42 42.40 -11.86
C LEU A 433 6.81 42.96 -13.23
N ARG A 434 7.69 43.98 -13.23
CA ARG A 434 8.13 44.66 -14.44
C ARG A 434 9.29 43.90 -15.07
N TRP A 435 9.21 43.66 -16.39
CA TRP A 435 10.35 43.17 -17.17
C TRP A 435 11.32 44.32 -17.45
N THR A 436 12.15 44.64 -16.45
CA THR A 436 12.87 45.91 -16.33
C THR A 436 13.89 46.13 -17.45
N TYR A 437 14.63 45.09 -17.82
CA TYR A 437 15.75 45.20 -18.76
C TYR A 437 15.48 44.59 -20.14
N GLY A 438 14.28 44.04 -20.37
CA GLY A 438 13.86 43.51 -21.66
C GLY A 438 14.83 42.47 -22.22
N LEU A 439 15.24 42.65 -23.48
CA LEU A 439 16.19 41.75 -24.16
C LEU A 439 17.62 41.81 -23.59
N GLY A 440 17.93 42.81 -22.77
CA GLY A 440 19.21 42.89 -22.06
C GLY A 440 19.29 41.91 -20.90
N ASP A 441 18.18 41.64 -20.22
CA ASP A 441 18.09 40.64 -19.15
C ASP A 441 16.75 39.92 -19.21
N THR A 442 16.69 38.89 -20.06
CA THR A 442 15.40 38.27 -20.39
C THR A 442 14.79 37.54 -19.19
N GLN A 443 15.59 37.02 -18.27
CA GLN A 443 15.12 36.32 -17.06
C GLN A 443 14.52 37.23 -15.98
N HIS A 444 14.89 38.51 -15.93
CA HIS A 444 14.77 39.35 -14.73
C HIS A 444 13.47 40.15 -14.67
N PHE A 445 12.74 40.03 -13.55
CA PHE A 445 11.54 40.81 -13.26
C PHE A 445 11.60 41.48 -11.89
N ASP A 446 11.27 42.77 -11.80
CA ASP A 446 11.24 43.51 -10.54
C ASP A 446 9.82 43.71 -10.02
N ALA A 447 9.60 43.38 -8.75
CA ALA A 447 8.39 43.76 -8.02
C ALA A 447 8.42 45.26 -7.74
N VAL A 448 7.67 46.02 -8.54
CA VAL A 448 7.50 47.46 -8.34
C VAL A 448 6.63 47.72 -7.11
N ALA A 449 6.93 48.74 -6.31
CA ALA A 449 6.04 49.14 -5.22
C ALA A 449 4.72 49.65 -5.85
N GLY A 450 3.59 49.04 -5.49
CA GLY A 450 2.27 49.59 -5.80
C GLY A 450 1.77 50.35 -4.57
N ASN A 451 1.00 51.43 -4.76
CA ASN A 451 0.36 52.20 -3.69
C ASN A 451 -0.75 51.43 -2.93
N GLY A 452 -0.76 50.10 -2.95
CA GLY A 452 -1.81 49.26 -2.37
C GLY A 452 -1.25 48.28 -1.35
N ARG A 453 -1.67 48.44 -0.07
CA ARG A 453 -1.52 47.43 0.98
C ARG A 453 -2.17 46.13 0.52
N PHE A 454 -1.41 45.04 0.47
CA PHE A 454 -2.00 43.71 0.28
C PHE A 454 -2.65 43.26 1.59
N LEU A 455 -3.99 43.19 1.61
CA LEU A 455 -4.76 42.48 2.61
C LEU A 455 -4.61 40.98 2.35
N ALA A 456 -3.53 40.38 2.82
CA ALA A 456 -3.53 38.95 3.11
C ALA A 456 -4.03 38.79 4.55
N ARG A 457 -5.33 38.53 4.73
CA ARG A 457 -5.78 37.88 5.95
C ARG A 457 -5.07 36.53 6.01
N PRO A 458 -4.22 36.25 7.01
CA PRO A 458 -3.89 34.88 7.30
C PRO A 458 -5.18 34.21 7.73
N THR A 459 -5.51 33.05 7.16
CA THR A 459 -6.31 32.06 7.89
C THR A 459 -5.43 31.58 9.05
N GLY A 460 -5.34 32.41 10.09
CA GLY A 460 -4.99 31.97 11.41
C GLY A 460 -6.20 31.22 11.95
N CYS A 461 -5.97 30.02 12.45
CA CYS A 461 -6.85 29.48 13.48
C CYS A 461 -6.85 30.49 14.63
N GLU A 462 -7.94 31.21 14.79
CA GLU A 462 -8.26 31.90 16.03
C GLU A 462 -9.33 31.07 16.74
N SER A 463 -9.11 30.89 18.04
CA SER A 463 -9.90 30.17 19.06
C SER A 463 -10.01 28.64 18.96
N GLU A 464 -9.32 28.02 19.94
CA GLU A 464 -9.78 26.91 20.81
C GLU A 464 -10.07 25.51 20.23
N VAL A 465 -9.26 24.56 20.72
CA VAL A 465 -9.45 23.10 20.81
C VAL A 465 -9.47 22.29 19.50
N CYS A 466 -8.52 21.36 19.36
CA CYS A 466 -8.66 20.19 18.49
C CYS A 466 -8.25 18.94 19.27
N GLU A 467 -9.20 18.03 19.46
CA GLU A 467 -8.98 16.57 19.62
C GLU A 467 -8.53 15.92 18.32
#